data_AF-A0A1S6XRL3-F1
#
_entry.id   AF-A0A1S6XRL3-F1
#
_cell.length_a   1.000
_cell.length_b   1.000
_cell.length_c   1.000
_cell.angle_alpha   90.00
_cell.angle_beta   90.00
_cell.angle_gamma   90.00
#
_symmetry.space_group_name_H-M   'P 1'
#
loop_
_entity.id
_entity.type
_entity.pdbx_description
1 polymer ?
#
loop_
_entity_poly.entity_id
_entity_poly.type
_entity_poly.pdbx_seq_one_letter_code
_entity_poly.pdbx_strand_id
1 'polypeptide(L)'
;MVGDGVKSATLMDVTITGKDSGDSYGVYARGGKVTLNMVTISKVGVGVRVEKGVLIMNQGSVKGFTGTGVMVGDGVESASLMGTTITGKGSGSTGVYARGGNVTLNMVNISQVEMGVEVEKGVLIMNQGSVKGFTGTGVMVGEGVESAELTRVMITGGGSGTGVYARGAEGMVMRLEGVTISRVGTGVEVEKGTLIMNQGSVKGFTEYGVMVGEGVESASLTGTTITGEGSGTGVYAVGGNVTLNMVNILKVQTGVRVMGGKSLTITGGSVKGFTEYGVMVGEGVESASLMGTTITGKGSGYGIHAVGGNVTLSEVEISKVAMGVEVEKGTLIMNQGSVTDFAGTGVSVGSGVRSASLMGAKIMGDGKGTGVMMMGGDVMLNMVNILKVKTGVRVEKGMLKILEGSVTEFTGTGVMVGSEVKSASLMGTTITGDGKGTGVYAERGTNLTMMLENVTISGVGTGVRMMGGKSLTITGGSIKEVQTGIVMMKGESLMIRENSTINFMGEYGVYVGNGVTKADLVRVMIEGNGKGTGTGIYAVGGNVMVSGGEIKRCKWG
;
A
#
# COMPACT_ATOMS: atom_id res chain seq x y z
N MET A 1 -47.76 24.73 -20.32
CA MET A 1 -46.96 24.34 -21.50
C MET A 1 -46.36 25.60 -22.10
N VAL A 2 -45.06 25.60 -22.41
CA VAL A 2 -44.37 26.68 -23.13
C VAL A 2 -44.13 26.17 -24.56
N GLY A 3 -44.88 26.72 -25.53
CA GLY A 3 -44.90 26.24 -26.91
C GLY A 3 -43.74 26.72 -27.77
N ASP A 4 -43.64 26.15 -28.97
CA ASP A 4 -42.67 26.56 -29.99
C ASP A 4 -42.89 28.04 -30.35
N GLY A 5 -41.85 28.87 -30.24
CA GLY A 5 -41.88 30.31 -30.53
C GLY A 5 -41.92 31.24 -29.32
N VAL A 6 -42.10 30.72 -28.10
CA VAL A 6 -41.98 31.53 -26.88
C VAL A 6 -40.51 31.84 -26.60
N LYS A 7 -40.12 33.12 -26.67
CA LYS A 7 -38.74 33.54 -26.38
C LYS A 7 -38.36 33.36 -24.91
N SER A 8 -39.28 33.71 -24.00
CA SER A 8 -39.08 33.55 -22.57
C SER A 8 -40.40 33.34 -21.82
N ALA A 9 -40.38 32.50 -20.79
CA ALA A 9 -41.48 32.32 -19.86
C ALA A 9 -40.96 32.38 -18.42
N THR A 10 -41.65 33.10 -17.53
CA THR A 10 -41.33 33.18 -16.10
C THR A 10 -42.53 32.80 -15.27
N LEU A 11 -42.36 31.86 -14.34
CA LEU A 11 -43.32 31.55 -13.28
C LEU A 11 -42.69 31.96 -11.94
N MET A 12 -43.47 32.62 -11.10
CA MET A 12 -43.04 33.06 -9.78
C MET A 12 -44.11 32.74 -8.74
N ASP A 13 -43.70 32.07 -7.66
CA ASP A 13 -44.57 31.74 -6.51
C ASP A 13 -45.85 30.98 -6.91
N VAL A 14 -45.68 29.95 -7.75
CA VAL A 14 -46.78 29.14 -8.28
C VAL A 14 -46.74 27.73 -7.70
N THR A 15 -47.90 27.21 -7.30
CA THR A 15 -48.08 25.79 -6.99
C THR A 15 -48.79 25.07 -8.13
N ILE A 16 -48.22 23.96 -8.59
CA ILE A 16 -48.74 23.07 -9.63
C ILE A 16 -48.90 21.68 -9.00
N THR A 17 -50.12 21.15 -8.99
CA THR A 17 -50.42 19.83 -8.43
C THR A 17 -51.12 18.96 -9.47
N GLY A 18 -50.49 17.83 -9.79
CA GLY A 18 -51.07 16.80 -10.65
C GLY A 18 -51.96 15.81 -9.89
N LYS A 19 -52.27 14.69 -10.54
CA LYS A 19 -53.16 13.63 -10.02
C LYS A 19 -52.47 12.27 -9.90
N ASP A 20 -51.15 12.25 -9.69
CA ASP A 20 -50.33 11.03 -9.58
C ASP A 20 -50.35 10.14 -10.85
N SER A 21 -50.61 10.71 -12.03
CA SER A 21 -50.57 9.96 -13.29
C SER A 21 -49.14 9.92 -13.86
N GLY A 22 -48.68 8.72 -14.24
CA GLY A 22 -47.32 8.48 -14.74
C GLY A 22 -46.91 9.30 -15.97
N ASP A 23 -47.90 9.77 -16.76
CA ASP A 23 -47.65 10.49 -18.03
C ASP A 23 -47.81 12.01 -17.94
N SER A 24 -48.01 12.57 -16.75
CA SER A 24 -48.25 14.02 -16.59
C SER A 24 -46.97 14.84 -16.40
N TYR A 25 -46.99 16.09 -16.86
CA TYR A 25 -45.91 17.07 -16.66
C TYR A 25 -46.38 18.20 -15.73
N GLY A 26 -45.52 18.63 -14.80
CA GLY A 26 -45.75 19.87 -14.04
C GLY A 26 -45.49 21.10 -14.92
N VAL A 27 -44.27 21.21 -15.43
CA VAL A 27 -43.87 22.22 -16.43
C VAL A 27 -43.30 21.49 -17.65
N TYR A 28 -43.82 21.79 -18.83
CA TYR A 28 -43.31 21.29 -20.11
C TYR A 28 -43.02 22.47 -21.05
N ALA A 29 -41.77 22.58 -21.51
CA ALA A 29 -41.29 23.61 -22.40
C ALA A 29 -40.54 23.04 -23.59
N ARG A 30 -40.90 23.51 -24.79
CA ARG A 30 -40.33 23.03 -26.06
C ARG A 30 -39.18 23.91 -26.59
N GLY A 31 -39.00 25.10 -26.03
CA GLY A 31 -37.92 26.03 -26.39
C GLY A 31 -37.90 27.32 -25.55
N GLY A 32 -36.95 28.20 -25.86
CA GLY A 32 -36.81 29.52 -25.22
C GLY A 32 -36.17 29.49 -23.84
N LYS A 33 -36.19 30.65 -23.15
CA LYS A 33 -35.71 30.79 -21.77
C LYS A 33 -36.85 30.58 -20.77
N VAL A 34 -36.77 29.54 -19.96
CA VAL A 34 -37.76 29.26 -18.91
C VAL A 34 -37.16 29.57 -17.54
N THR A 35 -37.80 30.44 -16.78
CA THR A 35 -37.40 30.80 -15.41
C THR A 35 -38.50 30.43 -14.41
N LEU A 36 -38.17 29.61 -13.41
CA LEU A 36 -39.08 29.17 -12.35
C LEU A 36 -38.54 29.67 -11.01
N ASN A 37 -39.22 30.66 -10.40
CA ASN A 37 -38.83 31.22 -9.11
C ASN A 37 -39.81 30.78 -8.03
N MET A 38 -39.35 30.05 -7.02
CA MET A 38 -40.16 29.55 -5.91
C MET A 38 -41.39 28.74 -6.37
N VAL A 39 -41.24 27.94 -7.42
CA VAL A 39 -42.33 27.12 -7.96
C VAL A 39 -42.38 25.77 -7.24
N THR A 40 -43.58 25.36 -6.79
CA THR A 40 -43.83 24.06 -6.18
C THR A 40 -44.60 23.16 -7.14
N ILE A 41 -44.06 21.99 -7.45
CA ILE A 41 -44.66 20.99 -8.34
C ILE A 41 -44.84 19.69 -7.54
N SER A 42 -46.02 19.08 -7.62
CA SER A 42 -46.27 17.81 -6.94
C SER A 42 -47.21 16.86 -7.69
N LYS A 43 -47.09 15.56 -7.40
CA LYS A 43 -48.01 14.50 -7.88
C LYS A 43 -48.09 14.39 -9.42
N VAL A 44 -46.95 14.41 -10.09
CA VAL A 44 -46.83 14.35 -11.56
C VAL A 44 -45.94 13.19 -11.99
N GLY A 45 -45.98 12.80 -13.26
CA GLY A 45 -45.02 11.85 -13.83
C GLY A 45 -43.62 12.46 -13.91
N VAL A 46 -43.54 13.62 -14.57
CA VAL A 46 -42.32 14.42 -14.72
C VAL A 46 -42.54 15.82 -14.14
N GLY A 47 -41.64 16.28 -13.28
CA GLY A 47 -41.74 17.60 -12.65
C GLY A 47 -41.60 18.74 -13.66
N VAL A 48 -40.40 18.90 -14.17
CA VAL A 48 -40.05 19.90 -15.19
C VAL A 48 -39.40 19.18 -16.38
N ARG A 49 -39.86 19.46 -17.59
CA ARG A 49 -39.22 19.01 -18.83
C ARG A 49 -38.98 20.19 -19.76
N VAL A 50 -37.73 20.38 -20.16
CA VAL A 50 -37.32 21.38 -21.16
C VAL A 50 -36.62 20.65 -22.31
N GLU A 51 -37.14 20.78 -23.53
CA GLU A 51 -36.56 20.10 -24.69
C GLU A 51 -35.39 20.88 -25.28
N LYS A 52 -35.50 22.22 -25.33
CA LYS A 52 -34.50 23.11 -25.93
C LYS A 52 -34.42 24.46 -25.21
N GLY A 53 -33.32 25.20 -25.41
CA GLY A 53 -33.15 26.56 -24.91
C GLY A 53 -32.45 26.65 -23.54
N VAL A 54 -32.97 27.45 -22.62
CA VAL A 54 -32.33 27.70 -21.31
C VAL A 54 -33.33 27.47 -20.18
N LEU A 55 -32.93 26.69 -19.16
CA LEU A 55 -33.70 26.49 -17.93
C LEU A 55 -33.02 27.18 -16.74
N ILE A 56 -33.79 27.97 -15.99
CA ILE A 56 -33.39 28.54 -14.71
C ILE A 56 -34.45 28.18 -13.67
N MET A 57 -34.06 27.55 -12.58
CA MET A 57 -34.92 27.31 -11.42
C MET A 57 -34.27 27.88 -10.17
N ASN A 58 -34.94 28.84 -9.53
CA ASN A 58 -34.47 29.44 -8.29
C ASN A 58 -35.44 29.10 -7.16
N GLN A 59 -34.98 28.29 -6.22
CA GLN A 59 -35.74 27.76 -5.09
C GLN A 59 -36.96 26.95 -5.55
N GLY A 60 -37.90 26.71 -4.64
CA GLY A 60 -39.08 25.89 -4.91
C GLY A 60 -38.81 24.39 -4.76
N SER A 61 -39.77 23.57 -5.19
CA SER A 61 -39.66 22.13 -4.99
C SER A 61 -40.41 21.28 -6.01
N VAL A 62 -39.87 20.12 -6.37
CA VAL A 62 -40.55 19.07 -7.15
C VAL A 62 -40.69 17.83 -6.28
N LYS A 63 -41.92 17.39 -5.99
CA LYS A 63 -42.17 16.32 -4.99
C LYS A 63 -43.15 15.25 -5.47
N GLY A 64 -42.90 13.99 -5.08
CA GLY A 64 -43.80 12.88 -5.34
C GLY A 64 -43.97 12.61 -6.83
N PHE A 65 -42.89 12.73 -7.60
CA PHE A 65 -42.89 12.33 -9.01
C PHE A 65 -42.56 10.84 -9.16
N THR A 66 -43.05 10.21 -10.22
CA THR A 66 -42.82 8.78 -10.49
C THR A 66 -41.71 8.52 -11.50
N GLY A 67 -41.47 9.45 -12.43
CA GLY A 67 -40.40 9.37 -13.43
C GLY A 67 -39.23 10.28 -13.06
N THR A 68 -39.17 11.47 -13.68
CA THR A 68 -38.06 12.40 -13.51
C THR A 68 -38.48 13.68 -12.79
N GLY A 69 -37.69 14.14 -11.83
CA GLY A 69 -37.91 15.43 -11.18
C GLY A 69 -37.69 16.58 -12.16
N VAL A 70 -36.49 16.68 -12.73
CA VAL A 70 -36.13 17.66 -13.75
C VAL A 70 -35.44 16.98 -14.94
N MET A 71 -36.03 17.12 -16.13
CA MET A 71 -35.56 16.54 -17.38
C MET A 71 -35.07 17.66 -18.32
N VAL A 72 -33.79 17.59 -18.66
CA VAL A 72 -33.09 18.52 -19.56
C VAL A 72 -32.82 17.79 -20.88
N GLY A 73 -33.43 18.29 -21.96
CA GLY A 73 -33.30 17.75 -23.30
C GLY A 73 -31.93 18.02 -23.93
N ASP A 74 -31.66 17.33 -25.03
CA ASP A 74 -30.42 17.42 -25.81
C ASP A 74 -30.21 18.78 -26.49
N GLY A 75 -31.29 19.49 -26.81
CA GLY A 75 -31.23 20.85 -27.37
C GLY A 75 -31.20 21.97 -26.33
N VAL A 76 -31.07 21.65 -25.04
CA VAL A 76 -30.89 22.65 -23.98
C VAL A 76 -29.44 23.12 -23.96
N GLU A 77 -29.24 24.43 -24.00
CA GLU A 77 -27.92 25.06 -23.92
C GLU A 77 -27.38 25.03 -22.49
N SER A 78 -28.24 25.41 -21.53
CA SER A 78 -27.90 25.37 -20.11
C SER A 78 -29.12 25.18 -19.21
N ALA A 79 -28.90 24.50 -18.10
CA ALA A 79 -29.86 24.32 -17.02
C ALA A 79 -29.21 24.69 -15.68
N SER A 80 -29.75 25.72 -15.02
CA SER A 80 -29.26 26.18 -13.71
C SER A 80 -30.36 26.03 -12.66
N LEU A 81 -30.08 25.24 -11.62
CA LEU A 81 -30.97 25.02 -10.48
C LEU A 81 -30.26 25.54 -9.22
N MET A 82 -30.91 26.42 -8.47
CA MET A 82 -30.35 27.01 -7.25
C MET A 82 -31.32 26.88 -6.07
N GLY A 83 -30.93 26.18 -5.01
CA GLY A 83 -31.73 26.04 -3.78
C GLY A 83 -33.01 25.22 -3.94
N THR A 84 -33.13 24.43 -5.01
CA THR A 84 -34.31 23.62 -5.31
C THR A 84 -34.31 22.32 -4.52
N THR A 85 -35.48 21.89 -4.03
CA THR A 85 -35.67 20.57 -3.41
C THR A 85 -36.40 19.61 -4.35
N ILE A 86 -35.85 18.42 -4.56
CA ILE A 86 -36.40 17.39 -5.46
C ILE A 86 -36.58 16.10 -4.65
N THR A 87 -37.82 15.60 -4.55
CA THR A 87 -38.13 14.39 -3.78
C THR A 87 -38.96 13.43 -4.63
N GLY A 88 -38.42 12.26 -4.95
CA GLY A 88 -39.10 11.23 -5.72
C GLY A 88 -40.05 10.37 -4.90
N LYS A 89 -40.45 9.22 -5.44
CA LYS A 89 -41.21 8.16 -4.75
C LYS A 89 -40.39 6.88 -4.50
N GLY A 90 -39.07 6.91 -4.70
CA GLY A 90 -38.18 5.76 -4.54
C GLY A 90 -37.77 5.13 -5.89
N SER A 91 -37.92 3.81 -6.00
CA SER A 91 -37.48 3.01 -7.16
C SER A 91 -38.06 3.49 -8.49
N GLY A 92 -37.27 3.42 -9.56
CA GLY A 92 -37.65 3.80 -10.92
C GLY A 92 -37.61 5.29 -11.22
N SER A 93 -37.19 6.13 -10.26
CA SER A 93 -37.23 7.60 -10.41
C SER A 93 -35.83 8.24 -10.46
N THR A 94 -35.70 9.31 -11.24
CA THR A 94 -34.47 10.09 -11.38
C THR A 94 -34.69 11.52 -10.90
N GLY A 95 -33.82 12.04 -10.02
CA GLY A 95 -33.92 13.41 -9.52
C GLY A 95 -33.74 14.44 -10.64
N VAL A 96 -32.55 14.49 -11.22
CA VAL A 96 -32.19 15.33 -12.38
C VAL A 96 -31.62 14.44 -13.48
N TYR A 97 -32.18 14.52 -14.67
CA TYR A 97 -31.70 13.81 -15.85
C TYR A 97 -31.44 14.80 -16.98
N ALA A 98 -30.23 14.81 -17.53
CA ALA A 98 -29.82 15.69 -18.61
C ALA A 98 -29.20 14.92 -19.77
N ARG A 99 -29.82 15.03 -20.95
CA ARG A 99 -29.30 14.46 -22.20
C ARG A 99 -28.21 15.30 -22.85
N GLY A 100 -28.16 16.59 -22.53
CA GLY A 100 -27.18 17.55 -23.05
C GLY A 100 -27.23 18.89 -22.34
N GLY A 101 -26.38 19.81 -22.80
CA GLY A 101 -26.23 21.15 -22.24
C GLY A 101 -25.37 21.22 -20.99
N ASN A 102 -25.10 22.45 -20.54
CA ASN A 102 -24.36 22.69 -19.30
C ASN A 102 -25.31 22.71 -18.10
N VAL A 103 -25.12 21.77 -17.17
CA VAL A 103 -25.97 21.60 -15.98
C VAL A 103 -25.25 22.15 -14.76
N THR A 104 -25.85 23.12 -14.09
CA THR A 104 -25.36 23.67 -12.82
C THR A 104 -26.39 23.48 -11.72
N LEU A 105 -26.01 22.76 -10.66
CA LEU A 105 -26.83 22.51 -9.48
C LEU A 105 -26.17 23.15 -8.27
N ASN A 106 -26.74 24.23 -7.74
CA ASN A 106 -26.21 24.95 -6.57
C ASN A 106 -27.16 24.79 -5.37
N MET A 107 -26.70 24.20 -4.28
CA MET A 107 -27.50 23.93 -3.07
C MET A 107 -28.80 23.15 -3.37
N VAL A 108 -28.77 22.24 -4.35
CA VAL A 108 -29.90 21.40 -4.72
C VAL A 108 -29.95 20.17 -3.82
N ASN A 109 -31.13 19.85 -3.29
CA ASN A 109 -31.33 18.68 -2.42
C ASN A 109 -32.23 17.67 -3.09
N ILE A 110 -31.70 16.47 -3.35
CA ILE A 110 -32.38 15.37 -4.02
C ILE A 110 -32.54 14.22 -3.02
N SER A 111 -33.73 13.62 -2.95
CA SER A 111 -33.97 12.49 -2.05
C SER A 111 -35.03 11.51 -2.54
N GLN A 112 -34.96 10.27 -2.05
CA GLN A 112 -35.96 9.20 -2.32
C GLN A 112 -36.12 8.94 -3.83
N VAL A 113 -35.00 8.69 -4.50
CA VAL A 113 -34.93 8.41 -5.93
C VAL A 113 -34.13 7.13 -6.14
N GLU A 114 -34.23 6.50 -7.30
CA GLU A 114 -33.28 5.44 -7.66
C GLU A 114 -31.95 6.06 -8.06
N MET A 115 -32.01 7.09 -8.90
CA MET A 115 -30.86 7.83 -9.40
C MET A 115 -30.94 9.31 -9.03
N GLY A 116 -29.89 9.85 -8.43
CA GLY A 116 -29.86 11.25 -8.01
C GLY A 116 -29.78 12.21 -9.19
N VAL A 117 -28.60 12.24 -9.82
CA VAL A 117 -28.29 13.08 -10.98
C VAL A 117 -27.69 12.20 -12.07
N GLU A 118 -28.16 12.36 -13.29
CA GLU A 118 -27.61 11.71 -14.48
C GLU A 118 -27.40 12.75 -15.58
N VAL A 119 -26.18 12.81 -16.12
CA VAL A 119 -25.84 13.67 -17.24
C VAL A 119 -25.17 12.84 -18.32
N GLU A 120 -25.75 12.81 -19.52
CA GLU A 120 -25.22 12.04 -20.65
C GLU A 120 -24.15 12.80 -21.43
N LYS A 121 -24.31 14.13 -21.58
CA LYS A 121 -23.45 15.00 -22.39
C LYS A 121 -23.31 16.42 -21.82
N GLY A 122 -22.25 17.12 -22.21
CA GLY A 122 -22.01 18.52 -21.85
C GLY A 122 -21.12 18.67 -20.61
N VAL A 123 -21.46 19.60 -19.72
CA VAL A 123 -20.71 19.86 -18.48
C VAL A 123 -21.64 19.73 -17.28
N LEU A 124 -21.16 19.09 -16.20
CA LEU A 124 -21.86 19.03 -14.91
C LEU A 124 -21.10 19.82 -13.84
N ILE A 125 -21.78 20.77 -13.20
CA ILE A 125 -21.28 21.47 -12.01
C ILE A 125 -22.28 21.29 -10.88
N MET A 126 -21.86 20.73 -9.75
CA MET A 126 -22.65 20.62 -8.53
C MET A 126 -21.92 21.28 -7.37
N ASN A 127 -22.53 22.32 -6.79
CA ASN A 127 -21.99 23.07 -5.68
C ASN A 127 -22.89 22.94 -4.46
N GLN A 128 -22.37 22.36 -3.38
CA GLN A 128 -23.11 22.09 -2.14
C GLN A 128 -24.36 21.24 -2.39
N GLY A 129 -25.31 21.24 -1.47
CA GLY A 129 -26.53 20.44 -1.58
C GLY A 129 -26.30 18.96 -1.28
N SER A 130 -27.27 18.13 -1.62
CA SER A 130 -27.22 16.71 -1.26
C SER A 130 -28.01 15.78 -2.18
N VAL A 131 -27.58 14.52 -2.25
CA VAL A 131 -28.31 13.40 -2.86
C VAL A 131 -28.43 12.30 -1.80
N LYS A 132 -29.65 12.02 -1.32
CA LYS A 132 -29.87 11.15 -0.15
C LYS A 132 -30.91 10.05 -0.35
N GLY A 133 -30.63 8.88 0.22
CA GLY A 133 -31.55 7.75 0.20
C GLY A 133 -31.80 7.23 -1.21
N PHE A 134 -30.77 7.29 -2.07
CA PHE A 134 -30.83 6.67 -3.38
C PHE A 134 -30.51 5.17 -3.30
N THR A 135 -31.04 4.39 -4.23
CA THR A 135 -30.86 2.92 -4.26
C THR A 135 -29.95 2.43 -5.37
N GLY A 136 -29.82 3.19 -6.46
CA GLY A 136 -28.91 2.94 -7.58
C GLY A 136 -27.67 3.84 -7.48
N THR A 137 -27.64 4.90 -8.28
CA THR A 137 -26.47 5.79 -8.39
C THR A 137 -26.77 7.19 -7.86
N GLY A 138 -25.89 7.74 -7.04
CA GLY A 138 -26.02 9.11 -6.53
C GLY A 138 -25.83 10.13 -7.66
N VAL A 139 -24.67 10.10 -8.32
CA VAL A 139 -24.35 10.94 -9.47
C VAL A 139 -23.73 10.09 -10.58
N MET A 140 -24.35 10.09 -11.76
CA MET A 140 -23.89 9.39 -12.96
C MET A 140 -23.43 10.40 -14.01
N VAL A 141 -22.20 10.21 -14.49
CA VAL A 141 -21.57 11.01 -15.54
C VAL A 141 -21.32 10.12 -16.76
N GLY A 142 -22.03 10.40 -17.86
CA GLY A 142 -21.99 9.64 -19.10
C GLY A 142 -20.76 9.91 -19.96
N GLU A 143 -20.65 9.18 -21.07
CA GLU A 143 -19.46 9.22 -21.96
C GLU A 143 -19.33 10.53 -22.75
N GLY A 144 -20.43 11.24 -23.01
CA GLY A 144 -20.38 12.50 -23.75
C GLY A 144 -20.16 13.74 -22.86
N VAL A 145 -19.89 13.55 -21.57
CA VAL A 145 -19.61 14.64 -20.64
C VAL A 145 -18.14 15.05 -20.78
N GLU A 146 -17.91 16.34 -20.99
CA GLU A 146 -16.57 16.93 -21.16
C GLU A 146 -15.85 17.05 -19.80
N SER A 147 -16.58 17.51 -18.78
CA SER A 147 -16.09 17.59 -17.42
C SER A 147 -17.23 17.57 -16.41
N ALA A 148 -16.93 17.07 -15.21
CA ALA A 148 -17.86 17.07 -14.09
C ALA A 148 -17.15 17.51 -12.80
N GLU A 149 -17.69 18.53 -12.15
CA GLU A 149 -17.15 19.08 -10.90
C GLU A 149 -18.21 19.06 -9.80
N LEU A 150 -17.91 18.36 -8.70
CA LEU A 150 -18.72 18.34 -7.48
C LEU A 150 -17.90 18.97 -6.35
N THR A 151 -18.43 20.04 -5.76
CA THR A 151 -17.79 20.78 -4.68
C THR A 151 -18.68 20.80 -3.44
N ARG A 152 -18.21 20.20 -2.34
CA ARG A 152 -18.88 20.12 -1.02
C ARG A 152 -20.29 19.50 -1.07
N VAL A 153 -20.49 18.54 -1.98
CA VAL A 153 -21.76 17.80 -2.11
C VAL A 153 -21.81 16.65 -1.09
N MET A 154 -22.98 16.44 -0.48
CA MET A 154 -23.23 15.28 0.39
C MET A 154 -24.04 14.21 -0.33
N ILE A 155 -23.47 13.01 -0.48
CA ILE A 155 -24.08 11.86 -1.15
C ILE A 155 -24.25 10.75 -0.12
N THR A 156 -25.48 10.24 0.04
CA THR A 156 -25.78 9.19 1.01
C THR A 156 -26.73 8.17 0.42
N GLY A 157 -26.27 6.94 0.22
CA GLY A 157 -27.05 5.86 -0.36
C GLY A 157 -27.86 5.06 0.65
N GLY A 158 -28.51 4.01 0.15
CA GLY A 158 -29.24 3.03 0.96
C GLY A 158 -28.36 1.98 1.66
N GLY A 159 -27.11 1.80 1.23
CA GLY A 159 -26.22 0.70 1.61
C GLY A 159 -25.75 -0.17 0.43
N SER A 160 -26.20 0.16 -0.79
CA SER A 160 -25.85 -0.49 -2.05
C SER A 160 -25.65 0.56 -3.15
N GLY A 161 -25.22 0.13 -4.34
CA GLY A 161 -25.04 1.01 -5.50
C GLY A 161 -23.82 1.91 -5.41
N THR A 162 -23.75 2.94 -6.26
CA THR A 162 -22.55 3.76 -6.43
C THR A 162 -22.83 5.22 -6.05
N GLY A 163 -21.96 5.80 -5.22
CA GLY A 163 -22.08 7.22 -4.84
C GLY A 163 -21.89 8.14 -6.04
N VAL A 164 -20.74 8.03 -6.69
CA VAL A 164 -20.38 8.75 -7.90
C VAL A 164 -19.86 7.76 -8.93
N TYR A 165 -20.49 7.69 -10.09
CA TYR A 165 -20.08 6.84 -11.19
C TYR A 165 -19.82 7.68 -12.43
N ALA A 166 -18.58 7.66 -12.90
CA ALA A 166 -18.14 8.34 -14.10
C ALA A 166 -17.74 7.30 -15.14
N ARG A 167 -18.59 7.12 -16.16
CA ARG A 167 -18.24 6.32 -17.33
C ARG A 167 -17.15 7.05 -18.13
N GLY A 168 -17.40 8.34 -18.39
CA GLY A 168 -16.45 9.24 -19.03
C GLY A 168 -16.02 8.83 -20.44
N ALA A 169 -15.17 9.67 -21.04
CA ALA A 169 -14.42 9.39 -22.25
C ALA A 169 -12.94 9.73 -22.02
N GLU A 170 -12.09 9.42 -22.99
CA GLU A 170 -10.69 9.85 -22.99
C GLU A 170 -10.61 11.39 -22.84
N GLY A 171 -9.71 11.88 -22.00
CA GLY A 171 -9.60 13.31 -21.67
C GLY A 171 -10.68 13.91 -20.75
N MET A 172 -11.75 13.17 -20.39
CA MET A 172 -12.76 13.66 -19.44
C MET A 172 -12.14 13.87 -18.06
N VAL A 173 -12.48 14.98 -17.38
CA VAL A 173 -12.01 15.26 -16.01
C VAL A 173 -13.16 15.21 -15.02
N MET A 174 -13.06 14.28 -14.06
CA MET A 174 -13.94 14.19 -12.90
C MET A 174 -13.26 14.82 -11.67
N ARG A 175 -13.82 15.92 -11.16
CA ARG A 175 -13.33 16.65 -9.99
C ARG A 175 -14.28 16.55 -8.81
N LEU A 176 -13.76 16.09 -7.67
CA LEU A 176 -14.46 15.96 -6.40
C LEU A 176 -13.72 16.77 -5.32
N GLU A 177 -14.27 17.92 -4.91
CA GLU A 177 -13.65 18.80 -3.92
C GLU A 177 -14.48 18.80 -2.63
N GLY A 178 -13.96 18.21 -1.54
CA GLY A 178 -14.64 18.16 -0.25
C GLY A 178 -15.97 17.37 -0.26
N VAL A 179 -16.14 16.46 -1.24
CA VAL A 179 -17.36 15.63 -1.38
C VAL A 179 -17.40 14.56 -0.29
N THR A 180 -18.57 14.34 0.30
CA THR A 180 -18.77 13.29 1.32
C THR A 180 -19.76 12.26 0.81
N ILE A 181 -19.34 10.99 0.78
CA ILE A 181 -20.10 9.84 0.29
C ILE A 181 -20.26 8.84 1.43
N SER A 182 -21.47 8.29 1.61
CA SER A 182 -21.67 7.24 2.61
C SER A 182 -22.80 6.26 2.29
N ARG A 183 -22.74 5.07 2.90
CA ARG A 183 -23.75 3.99 2.80
C ARG A 183 -23.99 3.55 1.34
N VAL A 184 -22.95 3.04 0.70
CA VAL A 184 -22.96 2.66 -0.72
C VAL A 184 -22.26 1.31 -0.89
N GLY A 185 -22.41 0.66 -2.05
CA GLY A 185 -21.54 -0.45 -2.42
C GLY A 185 -20.14 0.08 -2.78
N THR A 186 -20.13 1.04 -3.72
CA THR A 186 -18.94 1.73 -4.20
C THR A 186 -19.04 3.22 -3.97
N GLY A 187 -18.00 3.83 -3.41
CA GLY A 187 -17.93 5.27 -3.18
C GLY A 187 -17.87 6.07 -4.47
N VAL A 188 -16.72 5.96 -5.13
CA VAL A 188 -16.43 6.60 -6.42
C VAL A 188 -15.95 5.53 -7.39
N GLU A 189 -16.47 5.54 -8.60
CA GLU A 189 -16.05 4.67 -9.69
C GLU A 189 -15.83 5.50 -10.95
N VAL A 190 -14.65 5.37 -11.56
CA VAL A 190 -14.30 6.05 -12.80
C VAL A 190 -13.76 5.03 -13.79
N GLU A 191 -14.38 4.90 -14.97
CA GLU A 191 -13.96 3.94 -15.98
C GLU A 191 -12.90 4.51 -16.93
N LYS A 192 -13.03 5.78 -17.32
CA LYS A 192 -12.16 6.47 -18.29
C LYS A 192 -11.86 7.92 -17.91
N GLY A 193 -10.77 8.46 -18.44
CA GLY A 193 -10.38 9.86 -18.29
C GLY A 193 -9.48 10.10 -17.07
N THR A 194 -9.69 11.21 -16.36
CA THR A 194 -8.89 11.61 -15.18
C THR A 194 -9.78 11.83 -13.96
N LEU A 195 -9.39 11.24 -12.83
CA LEU A 195 -10.01 11.48 -11.52
C LEU A 195 -9.14 12.40 -10.67
N ILE A 196 -9.74 13.48 -10.16
CA ILE A 196 -9.14 14.35 -9.15
C ILE A 196 -10.10 14.41 -7.95
N MET A 197 -9.65 13.93 -6.81
CA MET A 197 -10.41 13.98 -5.56
C MET A 197 -9.59 14.65 -4.47
N ASN A 198 -10.03 15.81 -4.02
CA ASN A 198 -9.37 16.58 -2.98
C ASN A 198 -10.27 16.66 -1.76
N GLN A 199 -9.66 16.43 -0.59
CA GLN A 199 -10.33 16.38 0.70
C GLN A 199 -11.49 15.37 0.66
N GLY A 200 -12.52 15.61 1.47
CA GLY A 200 -13.73 14.81 1.46
C GLY A 200 -13.58 13.44 2.10
N SER A 201 -14.64 12.63 2.01
CA SER A 201 -14.61 11.29 2.58
C SER A 201 -15.57 10.30 1.93
N VAL A 202 -15.20 9.02 1.97
CA VAL A 202 -16.05 7.89 1.61
C VAL A 202 -16.17 6.98 2.82
N LYS A 203 -17.39 6.70 3.30
CA LYS A 203 -17.61 5.94 4.55
C LYS A 203 -18.71 4.89 4.44
N GLY A 204 -18.51 3.73 5.06
CA GLY A 204 -19.52 2.67 5.10
C GLY A 204 -19.82 2.13 3.71
N PHE A 205 -18.76 1.85 2.95
CA PHE A 205 -18.84 1.14 1.68
C PHE A 205 -18.59 -0.35 1.88
N THR A 206 -19.16 -1.19 1.02
CA THR A 206 -19.03 -2.66 1.13
C THR A 206 -18.02 -3.26 0.16
N GLU A 207 -17.84 -2.66 -1.02
CA GLU A 207 -16.97 -3.16 -2.09
C GLU A 207 -15.72 -2.29 -2.25
N TYR A 208 -15.89 -1.06 -2.74
CA TYR A 208 -14.78 -0.15 -3.05
C TYR A 208 -15.01 1.24 -2.48
N GLY A 209 -13.99 1.83 -1.84
CA GLY A 209 -14.00 3.25 -1.51
C GLY A 209 -13.88 4.07 -2.78
N VAL A 210 -12.82 3.82 -3.55
CA VAL A 210 -12.58 4.39 -4.87
C VAL A 210 -12.12 3.29 -5.82
N MET A 211 -12.79 3.17 -6.97
CA MET A 211 -12.48 2.24 -8.05
C MET A 211 -12.02 3.01 -9.30
N VAL A 212 -10.84 2.65 -9.79
CA VAL A 212 -10.18 3.26 -10.96
C VAL A 212 -10.08 2.20 -12.05
N GLY A 213 -10.82 2.42 -13.13
CA GLY A 213 -10.89 1.53 -14.28
C GLY A 213 -9.62 1.52 -15.13
N GLU A 214 -9.57 0.58 -16.07
CA GLU A 214 -8.42 0.40 -16.96
C GLU A 214 -8.20 1.60 -17.90
N GLY A 215 -9.28 2.26 -18.34
CA GLY A 215 -9.22 3.40 -19.25
C GLY A 215 -8.94 4.74 -18.57
N VAL A 216 -8.67 4.76 -17.26
CA VAL A 216 -8.28 5.97 -16.53
C VAL A 216 -6.81 6.28 -16.81
N GLU A 217 -6.52 7.50 -17.23
CA GLU A 217 -5.16 7.99 -17.49
C GLU A 217 -4.43 8.28 -16.18
N SER A 218 -5.14 8.94 -15.24
CA SER A 218 -4.62 9.24 -13.91
C SER A 218 -5.73 9.38 -12.87
N ALA A 219 -5.42 8.98 -11.64
CA ALA A 219 -6.25 9.18 -10.47
C ALA A 219 -5.41 9.82 -9.36
N SER A 220 -5.79 11.03 -8.94
CA SER A 220 -5.12 11.78 -7.88
C SER A 220 -6.08 12.03 -6.72
N LEU A 221 -5.74 11.49 -5.55
CA LEU A 221 -6.48 11.69 -4.31
C LEU A 221 -5.58 12.46 -3.33
N THR A 222 -6.06 13.59 -2.80
CA THR A 222 -5.31 14.41 -1.84
C THR A 222 -6.14 14.70 -0.59
N GLY A 223 -5.65 14.34 0.60
CA GLY A 223 -6.33 14.65 1.88
C GLY A 223 -7.66 13.93 2.10
N THR A 224 -7.98 12.91 1.30
CA THR A 224 -9.23 12.15 1.38
C THR A 224 -9.19 11.13 2.52
N THR A 225 -10.33 10.96 3.20
CA THR A 225 -10.52 9.87 4.19
C THR A 225 -11.47 8.81 3.67
N ILE A 226 -11.03 7.56 3.64
CA ILE A 226 -11.79 6.40 3.18
C ILE A 226 -11.95 5.44 4.36
N THR A 227 -13.18 5.06 4.70
CA THR A 227 -13.46 4.17 5.84
C THR A 227 -14.46 3.10 5.46
N GLY A 228 -14.01 1.85 5.42
CA GLY A 228 -14.89 0.70 5.20
C GLY A 228 -15.56 0.21 6.48
N GLU A 229 -16.18 -0.96 6.40
CA GLU A 229 -16.82 -1.66 7.54
C GLU A 229 -16.06 -2.93 7.97
N GLY A 230 -14.83 -3.11 7.49
CA GLY A 230 -13.98 -4.28 7.73
C GLY A 230 -13.90 -5.24 6.53
N SER A 231 -14.64 -4.97 5.46
CA SER A 231 -14.56 -5.64 4.15
C SER A 231 -14.16 -4.64 3.06
N GLY A 232 -14.01 -5.14 1.82
CA GLY A 232 -13.80 -4.30 0.65
C GLY A 232 -12.40 -3.69 0.56
N THR A 233 -12.19 -2.91 -0.49
CA THR A 233 -10.91 -2.26 -0.80
C THR A 233 -11.03 -0.74 -0.70
N GLY A 234 -10.10 -0.08 -0.01
CA GLY A 234 -10.10 1.37 0.10
C GLY A 234 -9.93 2.06 -1.26
N VAL A 235 -8.81 1.80 -1.93
CA VAL A 235 -8.55 2.24 -3.31
C VAL A 235 -8.21 1.02 -4.16
N TYR A 236 -8.98 0.77 -5.21
CA TYR A 236 -8.75 -0.30 -6.18
C TYR A 236 -8.50 0.31 -7.56
N ALA A 237 -7.40 -0.06 -8.21
CA ALA A 237 -7.06 0.44 -9.54
C ALA A 237 -6.63 -0.69 -10.47
N VAL A 238 -7.16 -0.66 -11.69
CA VAL A 238 -6.81 -1.60 -12.76
C VAL A 238 -5.82 -0.97 -13.76
N GLY A 239 -5.90 0.36 -13.96
CA GLY A 239 -5.01 1.11 -14.86
C GLY A 239 -4.65 2.51 -14.33
N GLY A 240 -3.99 3.29 -15.19
CA GLY A 240 -3.62 4.69 -14.95
C GLY A 240 -2.42 4.91 -14.03
N ASN A 241 -2.07 6.18 -13.85
CA ASN A 241 -1.14 6.62 -12.79
C ASN A 241 -1.94 6.94 -11.52
N VAL A 242 -1.67 6.23 -10.42
CA VAL A 242 -2.37 6.43 -9.15
C VAL A 242 -1.49 7.23 -8.20
N THR A 243 -1.98 8.38 -7.75
CA THR A 243 -1.31 9.24 -6.77
C THR A 243 -2.20 9.45 -5.55
N LEU A 244 -1.71 9.05 -4.37
CA LEU A 244 -2.38 9.21 -3.08
C LEU A 244 -1.53 10.11 -2.18
N ASN A 245 -1.98 11.33 -1.92
CA ASN A 245 -1.27 12.28 -1.09
C ASN A 245 -2.07 12.54 0.21
N MET A 246 -1.50 12.24 1.37
CA MET A 246 -2.15 12.42 2.67
C MET A 246 -3.51 11.71 2.79
N VAL A 247 -3.68 10.57 2.11
CA VAL A 247 -4.92 9.78 2.12
C VAL A 247 -4.93 8.87 3.35
N ASN A 248 -6.06 8.83 4.05
CA ASN A 248 -6.26 7.98 5.22
C ASN A 248 -7.31 6.91 4.93
N ILE A 249 -6.92 5.63 5.01
CA ILE A 249 -7.78 4.46 4.76
C ILE A 249 -7.93 3.67 6.06
N LEU A 250 -9.17 3.40 6.46
CA LEU A 250 -9.46 2.71 7.72
C LEU A 250 -10.47 1.57 7.55
N LYS A 251 -10.29 0.49 8.34
CA LYS A 251 -11.27 -0.60 8.50
C LYS A 251 -11.70 -1.22 7.15
N VAL A 252 -10.76 -1.73 6.40
CA VAL A 252 -10.98 -2.37 5.10
C VAL A 252 -10.41 -3.79 5.10
N GLN A 253 -10.69 -4.60 4.09
CA GLN A 253 -9.93 -5.84 3.88
C GLN A 253 -8.55 -5.50 3.30
N THR A 254 -8.56 -4.69 2.22
CA THR A 254 -7.36 -4.20 1.54
C THR A 254 -7.34 -2.67 1.54
N GLY A 255 -6.21 -2.07 1.92
CA GLY A 255 -6.02 -0.62 1.88
C GLY A 255 -6.02 -0.07 0.46
N VAL A 256 -4.90 -0.33 -0.24
CA VAL A 256 -4.68 0.08 -1.63
C VAL A 256 -4.34 -1.17 -2.44
N ARG A 257 -4.97 -1.34 -3.60
CA ARG A 257 -4.68 -2.41 -4.54
C ARG A 257 -4.61 -1.87 -5.94
N VAL A 258 -3.42 -1.91 -6.54
CA VAL A 258 -3.19 -1.47 -7.92
C VAL A 258 -2.73 -2.68 -8.72
N MET A 259 -3.53 -3.13 -9.68
CA MET A 259 -3.26 -4.36 -10.45
C MET A 259 -2.49 -4.10 -11.75
N GLY A 260 -2.60 -2.89 -12.30
CA GLY A 260 -1.95 -2.46 -13.53
C GLY A 260 -1.77 -0.94 -13.57
N GLY A 261 -1.31 -0.43 -14.72
CA GLY A 261 -0.97 0.98 -14.89
C GLY A 261 0.51 1.27 -14.71
N LYS A 262 0.92 2.51 -15.01
CA LYS A 262 2.35 2.84 -15.08
C LYS A 262 2.97 3.05 -13.70
N SER A 263 2.26 3.66 -12.75
CA SER A 263 2.83 3.95 -11.44
C SER A 263 1.80 4.05 -10.32
N LEU A 264 2.24 3.67 -9.11
CA LEU A 264 1.60 3.99 -7.83
C LEU A 264 2.52 4.91 -7.02
N THR A 265 2.03 6.08 -6.64
CA THR A 265 2.72 6.99 -5.72
C THR A 265 1.87 7.23 -4.49
N ILE A 266 2.40 6.97 -3.30
CA ILE A 266 1.77 7.31 -2.02
C ILE A 266 2.72 8.23 -1.24
N THR A 267 2.21 9.38 -0.79
CA THR A 267 2.98 10.33 0.02
C THR A 267 2.20 10.69 1.27
N GLY A 268 2.79 10.47 2.44
CA GLY A 268 2.14 10.67 3.73
C GLY A 268 0.96 9.73 3.95
N GLY A 269 -0.03 10.18 4.72
CA GLY A 269 -1.28 9.45 4.96
C GLY A 269 -1.12 8.15 5.75
N SER A 270 -2.18 7.36 5.81
CA SER A 270 -2.15 6.09 6.53
C SER A 270 -3.13 5.04 6.03
N VAL A 271 -2.78 3.76 6.22
CA VAL A 271 -3.66 2.61 6.00
C VAL A 271 -3.75 1.83 7.32
N LYS A 272 -4.92 1.81 7.96
CA LYS A 272 -5.08 1.26 9.33
C LYS A 272 -6.23 0.29 9.48
N GLY A 273 -5.99 -0.77 10.25
CA GLY A 273 -6.98 -1.77 10.61
C GLY A 273 -7.43 -2.64 9.43
N PHE A 274 -6.54 -2.87 8.46
CA PHE A 274 -6.77 -3.82 7.37
C PHE A 274 -6.57 -5.27 7.84
N THR A 275 -7.10 -6.24 7.09
CA THR A 275 -7.01 -7.67 7.44
C THR A 275 -6.15 -8.48 6.47
N GLU A 276 -6.02 -8.07 5.22
CA GLU A 276 -5.32 -8.82 4.17
C GLU A 276 -4.09 -8.07 3.63
N TYR A 277 -4.27 -6.91 3.01
CA TYR A 277 -3.16 -6.10 2.49
C TYR A 277 -3.28 -4.64 2.93
N GLY A 278 -2.18 -4.06 3.39
CA GLY A 278 -2.07 -2.61 3.50
C GLY A 278 -1.98 -2.00 2.11
N VAL A 279 -0.98 -2.43 1.34
CA VAL A 279 -0.78 -2.06 -0.06
C VAL A 279 -0.43 -3.31 -0.88
N MET A 280 -1.18 -3.53 -1.96
CA MET A 280 -0.96 -4.60 -2.94
C MET A 280 -0.62 -4.00 -4.30
N VAL A 281 0.52 -4.38 -4.86
CA VAL A 281 1.02 -3.94 -6.16
C VAL A 281 1.09 -5.15 -7.10
N GLY A 282 0.28 -5.13 -8.16
CA GLY A 282 0.21 -6.19 -9.16
C GLY A 282 1.38 -6.17 -10.12
N GLU A 283 1.52 -7.26 -10.88
CA GLU A 283 2.61 -7.45 -11.86
C GLU A 283 2.59 -6.43 -13.00
N GLY A 284 1.40 -5.90 -13.34
CA GLY A 284 1.25 -4.90 -14.40
C GLY A 284 1.69 -3.48 -14.02
N VAL A 285 2.20 -3.26 -12.80
CA VAL A 285 2.65 -1.95 -12.32
C VAL A 285 4.16 -1.80 -12.52
N GLU A 286 4.60 -0.78 -13.27
CA GLU A 286 6.03 -0.60 -13.56
C GLU A 286 6.81 -0.11 -12.32
N SER A 287 6.21 0.75 -11.51
CA SER A 287 6.84 1.31 -10.31
C SER A 287 5.85 1.64 -9.19
N ALA A 288 6.26 1.41 -7.95
CA ALA A 288 5.54 1.80 -6.76
C ALA A 288 6.46 2.58 -5.82
N SER A 289 6.07 3.81 -5.46
CA SER A 289 6.83 4.68 -4.56
C SER A 289 5.97 5.10 -3.37
N LEU A 290 6.40 4.76 -2.16
CA LEU A 290 5.73 5.14 -0.92
C LEU A 290 6.69 5.97 -0.06
N MET A 291 6.22 7.13 0.41
CA MET A 291 7.03 8.05 1.21
C MET A 291 6.26 8.54 2.45
N GLY A 292 6.81 8.33 3.65
CA GLY A 292 6.25 8.86 4.90
C GLY A 292 4.87 8.31 5.26
N THR A 293 4.52 7.11 4.80
CA THR A 293 3.21 6.48 4.99
C THR A 293 3.21 5.53 6.18
N THR A 294 2.18 5.59 7.02
CA THR A 294 1.97 4.62 8.12
C THR A 294 0.97 3.53 7.72
N ILE A 295 1.38 2.26 7.85
CA ILE A 295 0.59 1.07 7.54
C ILE A 295 0.46 0.24 8.83
N THR A 296 -0.76 0.01 9.30
CA THR A 296 -1.03 -0.75 10.54
C THR A 296 -2.13 -1.78 10.32
N GLY A 297 -1.78 -3.06 10.38
CA GLY A 297 -2.74 -4.16 10.24
C GLY A 297 -3.44 -4.54 11.55
N LYS A 298 -4.01 -5.74 11.57
CA LYS A 298 -4.63 -6.37 12.75
C LYS A 298 -3.86 -7.59 13.28
N GLY A 299 -2.62 -7.80 12.85
CA GLY A 299 -1.77 -8.95 13.20
C GLY A 299 -1.76 -10.07 12.14
N SER A 300 -2.42 -9.88 11.01
CA SER A 300 -2.47 -10.79 9.86
C SER A 300 -2.14 -10.06 8.57
N GLY A 301 -1.98 -10.81 7.47
CA GLY A 301 -1.79 -10.24 6.15
C GLY A 301 -0.44 -9.55 5.95
N TYR A 302 -0.39 -8.72 4.91
CA TYR A 302 0.82 -8.05 4.43
C TYR A 302 0.73 -6.56 4.67
N GLY A 303 1.81 -5.95 5.16
CA GLY A 303 1.95 -4.49 5.12
C GLY A 303 1.98 -4.00 3.67
N ILE A 304 2.98 -4.48 2.94
CA ILE A 304 3.16 -4.24 1.51
C ILE A 304 3.44 -5.57 0.82
N HIS A 305 2.70 -5.87 -0.25
CA HIS A 305 2.97 -7.00 -1.14
C HIS A 305 3.05 -6.49 -2.57
N ALA A 306 4.20 -6.71 -3.22
CA ALA A 306 4.44 -6.33 -4.60
C ALA A 306 4.82 -7.55 -5.44
N VAL A 307 4.00 -7.87 -6.42
CA VAL A 307 4.24 -9.00 -7.34
C VAL A 307 5.28 -8.63 -8.41
N GLY A 308 5.34 -7.36 -8.82
CA GLY A 308 6.29 -6.87 -9.81
C GLY A 308 6.60 -5.37 -9.67
N GLY A 309 7.35 -4.86 -10.65
CA GLY A 309 7.76 -3.45 -10.70
C GLY A 309 8.98 -3.09 -9.85
N ASN A 310 9.41 -1.83 -9.93
CA ASN A 310 10.44 -1.29 -9.04
C ASN A 310 9.76 -0.64 -7.82
N VAL A 311 10.07 -1.14 -6.62
CA VAL A 311 9.46 -0.68 -5.36
C VAL A 311 10.44 0.20 -4.61
N THR A 312 10.02 1.42 -4.28
CA THR A 312 10.78 2.36 -3.44
C THR A 312 9.97 2.73 -2.21
N LEU A 313 10.51 2.48 -1.03
CA LEU A 313 9.91 2.80 0.26
C LEU A 313 10.83 3.79 0.98
N SER A 314 10.34 4.97 1.33
CA SER A 314 11.11 5.97 2.08
C SER A 314 10.35 6.36 3.34
N GLU A 315 10.94 6.16 4.52
CA GLU A 315 10.31 6.53 5.80
C GLU A 315 8.91 5.88 6.01
N VAL A 316 8.72 4.66 5.48
CA VAL A 316 7.47 3.92 5.63
C VAL A 316 7.47 3.17 6.96
N GLU A 317 6.38 3.28 7.71
CA GLU A 317 6.20 2.60 9.00
C GLU A 317 5.13 1.52 8.90
N ILE A 318 5.50 0.27 9.17
CA ILE A 318 4.62 -0.90 9.09
C ILE A 318 4.52 -1.54 10.47
N SER A 319 3.31 -1.86 10.91
CA SER A 319 3.10 -2.63 12.15
C SER A 319 1.88 -3.54 12.15
N LYS A 320 1.88 -4.55 13.03
CA LYS A 320 0.77 -5.47 13.28
C LYS A 320 0.36 -6.25 12.03
N VAL A 321 1.30 -7.00 11.46
CA VAL A 321 1.11 -7.76 10.21
C VAL A 321 1.72 -9.16 10.34
N ALA A 322 1.36 -10.09 9.47
CA ALA A 322 2.10 -11.35 9.38
C ALA A 322 3.42 -11.16 8.61
N MET A 323 3.34 -10.42 7.50
CA MET A 323 4.46 -10.08 6.62
C MET A 323 4.58 -8.55 6.53
N GLY A 324 5.76 -8.00 6.76
CA GLY A 324 5.98 -6.55 6.65
C GLY A 324 5.97 -6.08 5.20
N VAL A 325 7.02 -6.42 4.47
CA VAL A 325 7.21 -6.12 3.05
C VAL A 325 7.54 -7.40 2.30
N GLU A 326 6.83 -7.69 1.22
CA GLU A 326 7.18 -8.75 0.28
C GLU A 326 7.26 -8.18 -1.13
N VAL A 327 8.37 -8.44 -1.82
CA VAL A 327 8.56 -8.12 -3.24
C VAL A 327 8.97 -9.38 -3.99
N GLU A 328 8.17 -9.83 -4.94
CA GLU A 328 8.40 -11.09 -5.65
C GLU A 328 9.36 -10.94 -6.85
N LYS A 329 9.22 -9.84 -7.60
CA LYS A 329 9.99 -9.53 -8.82
C LYS A 329 10.40 -8.07 -8.88
N GLY A 330 11.40 -7.76 -9.72
CA GLY A 330 11.80 -6.37 -10.00
C GLY A 330 12.97 -5.89 -9.14
N THR A 331 12.82 -4.75 -8.45
CA THR A 331 13.81 -4.24 -7.48
C THR A 331 13.13 -3.69 -6.24
N LEU A 332 13.84 -3.71 -5.12
CA LEU A 332 13.39 -3.11 -3.86
C LEU A 332 14.43 -2.11 -3.34
N ILE A 333 14.01 -0.88 -3.06
CA ILE A 333 14.79 0.12 -2.33
C ILE A 333 13.97 0.51 -1.10
N MET A 334 14.56 0.38 0.09
CA MET A 334 13.96 0.80 1.35
C MET A 334 14.91 1.74 2.08
N ASN A 335 14.55 3.00 2.16
CA ASN A 335 15.32 4.07 2.81
C ASN A 335 14.62 4.47 4.11
N GLN A 336 15.26 4.20 5.24
CA GLN A 336 14.74 4.44 6.58
C GLN A 336 13.39 3.72 6.80
N GLY A 337 12.61 4.20 7.77
CA GLY A 337 11.33 3.60 8.14
C GLY A 337 11.47 2.39 9.05
N SER A 338 10.35 1.73 9.32
CA SER A 338 10.33 0.60 10.24
C SER A 338 9.31 -0.47 9.86
N VAL A 339 9.62 -1.72 10.18
CA VAL A 339 8.70 -2.85 10.17
C VAL A 339 8.72 -3.45 11.57
N THR A 340 7.60 -3.36 12.28
CA THR A 340 7.52 -3.78 13.69
C THR A 340 6.33 -4.69 13.94
N ASP A 341 6.35 -5.47 15.02
CA ASP A 341 5.20 -6.27 15.45
C ASP A 341 4.68 -7.20 14.32
N PHE A 342 5.62 -7.91 13.70
CA PHE A 342 5.33 -8.93 12.69
C PHE A 342 5.54 -10.35 13.23
N ALA A 343 4.71 -11.29 12.79
CA ALA A 343 4.76 -12.69 13.25
C ALA A 343 5.59 -13.61 12.34
N GLY A 344 5.62 -13.33 11.02
CA GLY A 344 6.24 -14.16 9.99
C GLY A 344 7.59 -13.62 9.56
N THR A 345 7.59 -12.74 8.56
CA THR A 345 8.83 -12.15 8.03
C THR A 345 8.70 -10.63 7.97
N GLY A 346 9.78 -9.93 8.35
CA GLY A 346 9.82 -8.47 8.28
C GLY A 346 9.91 -7.99 6.84
N VAL A 347 10.97 -8.39 6.13
CA VAL A 347 11.15 -8.10 4.70
C VAL A 347 11.50 -9.37 3.95
N SER A 348 10.72 -9.70 2.91
CA SER A 348 10.89 -10.83 2.02
C SER A 348 11.24 -10.35 0.61
N VAL A 349 12.38 -10.81 0.11
CA VAL A 349 12.88 -10.54 -1.25
C VAL A 349 12.81 -11.81 -2.06
N GLY A 350 11.91 -11.83 -3.05
CA GLY A 350 11.62 -12.98 -3.89
C GLY A 350 12.73 -13.35 -4.86
N SER A 351 12.66 -14.57 -5.39
CA SER A 351 13.68 -15.08 -6.32
C SER A 351 13.69 -14.36 -7.67
N GLY A 352 12.62 -13.65 -8.02
CA GLY A 352 12.54 -12.83 -9.23
C GLY A 352 13.06 -11.41 -9.05
N VAL A 353 13.49 -11.03 -7.84
CA VAL A 353 14.07 -9.71 -7.57
C VAL A 353 15.52 -9.67 -8.08
N ARG A 354 15.86 -8.62 -8.81
CA ARG A 354 17.21 -8.40 -9.36
C ARG A 354 18.16 -7.89 -8.29
N SER A 355 17.71 -6.92 -7.50
CA SER A 355 18.46 -6.39 -6.36
C SER A 355 17.52 -5.82 -5.30
N ALA A 356 17.95 -5.87 -4.04
CA ALA A 356 17.33 -5.12 -2.96
C ALA A 356 18.37 -4.34 -2.16
N SER A 357 18.05 -3.08 -1.83
CA SER A 357 18.87 -2.23 -0.97
C SER A 357 18.03 -1.71 0.18
N LEU A 358 18.39 -2.07 1.41
CA LEU A 358 17.77 -1.57 2.64
C LEU A 358 18.79 -0.68 3.34
N MET A 359 18.43 0.56 3.62
CA MET A 359 19.31 1.57 4.21
C MET A 359 18.65 2.17 5.46
N GLY A 360 19.22 1.98 6.64
CA GLY A 360 18.73 2.60 7.89
C GLY A 360 17.41 2.03 8.45
N ALA A 361 16.86 0.98 7.85
CA ALA A 361 15.59 0.40 8.27
C ALA A 361 15.66 -0.25 9.67
N LYS A 362 14.61 -0.07 10.48
CA LYS A 362 14.40 -0.80 11.74
C LYS A 362 13.40 -1.94 11.56
N ILE A 363 13.81 -3.17 11.86
CA ILE A 363 12.98 -4.37 11.72
C ILE A 363 12.87 -5.06 13.09
N MET A 364 11.68 -5.11 13.68
CA MET A 364 11.46 -5.66 15.01
C MET A 364 10.30 -6.66 15.02
N GLY A 365 10.60 -7.94 15.23
CA GLY A 365 9.59 -8.99 15.30
C GLY A 365 9.00 -9.15 16.71
N ASP A 366 8.27 -10.26 16.90
CA ASP A 366 7.70 -10.71 18.18
C ASP A 366 8.57 -11.76 18.91
N GLY A 367 9.79 -11.99 18.45
CA GLY A 367 10.70 -13.06 18.89
C GLY A 367 10.66 -14.31 18.02
N LYS A 368 9.75 -14.38 17.04
CA LYS A 368 9.64 -15.49 16.06
C LYS A 368 10.03 -15.00 14.67
N GLY A 369 9.89 -15.87 13.68
CA GLY A 369 10.01 -15.46 12.29
C GLY A 369 11.40 -15.04 11.83
N THR A 370 11.47 -14.38 10.68
CA THR A 370 12.71 -13.91 10.06
C THR A 370 12.69 -12.39 9.91
N GLY A 371 13.76 -11.69 10.27
CA GLY A 371 13.88 -10.25 10.03
C GLY A 371 13.90 -9.93 8.55
N VAL A 372 14.93 -10.40 7.85
CA VAL A 372 15.10 -10.25 6.40
C VAL A 372 15.29 -11.63 5.76
N MET A 373 14.46 -11.97 4.78
CA MET A 373 14.55 -13.19 3.98
C MET A 373 14.83 -12.85 2.53
N MET A 374 15.83 -13.51 1.93
CA MET A 374 16.25 -13.30 0.56
C MET A 374 16.27 -14.64 -0.19
N MET A 375 15.39 -14.78 -1.17
CA MET A 375 15.29 -15.96 -2.03
C MET A 375 16.08 -15.80 -3.34
N GLY A 376 16.44 -14.57 -3.73
CA GLY A 376 17.27 -14.28 -4.91
C GLY A 376 17.71 -12.82 -5.03
N GLY A 377 18.36 -12.48 -6.14
CA GLY A 377 18.94 -11.16 -6.42
C GLY A 377 20.26 -10.90 -5.71
N ASP A 378 20.72 -9.65 -5.72
CA ASP A 378 21.79 -9.16 -4.83
C ASP A 378 21.19 -8.28 -3.74
N VAL A 379 21.56 -8.50 -2.47
CA VAL A 379 21.04 -7.73 -1.34
C VAL A 379 22.14 -6.95 -0.63
N MET A 380 21.87 -5.67 -0.42
CA MET A 380 22.63 -4.79 0.44
C MET A 380 21.78 -4.36 1.65
N LEU A 381 22.29 -4.63 2.85
CA LEU A 381 21.75 -4.09 4.10
C LEU A 381 22.77 -3.08 4.63
N ASN A 382 22.42 -1.81 4.72
CA ASN A 382 23.28 -0.75 5.21
C ASN A 382 22.66 -0.07 6.43
N MET A 383 23.32 -0.13 7.59
CA MET A 383 22.82 0.40 8.86
C MET A 383 21.41 -0.13 9.23
N VAL A 384 21.10 -1.37 8.88
CA VAL A 384 19.81 -2.01 9.19
C VAL A 384 19.86 -2.61 10.60
N ASN A 385 18.83 -2.33 11.40
CA ASN A 385 18.72 -2.82 12.78
C ASN A 385 17.59 -3.83 12.89
N ILE A 386 17.93 -5.09 13.15
CA ILE A 386 17.01 -6.23 13.26
C ILE A 386 16.98 -6.72 14.71
N LEU A 387 15.79 -6.79 15.33
CA LEU A 387 15.64 -7.19 16.73
C LEU A 387 14.44 -8.12 16.94
N LYS A 388 14.51 -8.97 17.97
CA LYS A 388 13.40 -9.84 18.43
C LYS A 388 12.86 -10.73 17.31
N VAL A 389 13.71 -11.59 16.77
CA VAL A 389 13.34 -12.54 15.71
C VAL A 389 13.93 -13.91 15.98
N LYS A 390 13.45 -14.97 15.32
CA LYS A 390 14.15 -16.26 15.38
C LYS A 390 15.41 -16.22 14.52
N THR A 391 15.28 -15.72 13.29
CA THR A 391 16.40 -15.55 12.36
C THR A 391 16.54 -14.09 11.99
N GLY A 392 17.72 -13.50 12.14
CA GLY A 392 17.96 -12.11 11.74
C GLY A 392 17.86 -11.91 10.24
N VAL A 393 18.86 -12.46 9.54
CA VAL A 393 18.96 -12.43 8.08
C VAL A 393 19.06 -13.87 7.56
N ARG A 394 18.25 -14.23 6.57
CA ARG A 394 18.36 -15.50 5.83
C ARG A 394 18.53 -15.21 4.35
N VAL A 395 19.57 -15.75 3.75
CA VAL A 395 19.84 -15.62 2.32
C VAL A 395 19.96 -17.01 1.71
N GLU A 396 19.21 -17.29 0.66
CA GLU A 396 19.21 -18.60 0.00
C GLU A 396 20.11 -18.61 -1.24
N LYS A 397 20.09 -17.52 -2.02
CA LYS A 397 20.80 -17.40 -3.31
C LYS A 397 21.36 -15.98 -3.49
N GLY A 398 22.27 -15.80 -4.45
CA GLY A 398 22.77 -14.48 -4.84
C GLY A 398 24.01 -14.01 -4.08
N MET A 399 24.14 -12.69 -3.91
CA MET A 399 25.18 -12.05 -3.09
C MET A 399 24.58 -11.30 -1.90
N LEU A 400 25.23 -11.42 -0.74
CA LEU A 400 24.87 -10.69 0.46
C LEU A 400 25.97 -9.69 0.83
N LYS A 401 25.58 -8.44 1.06
CA LYS A 401 26.43 -7.42 1.68
C LYS A 401 25.71 -6.76 2.85
N ILE A 402 26.30 -6.83 4.04
CA ILE A 402 25.86 -6.11 5.23
C ILE A 402 26.93 -5.10 5.62
N LEU A 403 26.54 -3.84 5.68
CA LEU A 403 27.37 -2.71 6.07
C LEU A 403 26.78 -2.13 7.37
N GLU A 404 27.55 -2.22 8.45
CA GLU A 404 27.16 -1.76 9.78
C GLU A 404 25.83 -2.39 10.25
N GLY A 405 25.08 -1.68 11.09
CA GLY A 405 23.81 -2.15 11.63
C GLY A 405 23.96 -3.24 12.70
N SER A 406 22.82 -3.81 13.10
CA SER A 406 22.78 -4.79 14.18
C SER A 406 21.73 -5.88 13.97
N VAL A 407 22.03 -7.09 14.42
CA VAL A 407 21.07 -8.19 14.59
C VAL A 407 21.09 -8.62 16.04
N THR A 408 20.10 -8.23 16.84
CA THR A 408 20.10 -8.46 18.29
C THR A 408 18.84 -9.17 18.78
N GLU A 409 18.90 -9.74 19.98
CA GLU A 409 17.76 -10.42 20.63
C GLU A 409 17.15 -11.54 19.75
N PHE A 410 17.99 -12.24 18.99
CA PHE A 410 17.54 -13.40 18.22
C PHE A 410 17.72 -14.71 18.98
N THR A 411 16.84 -15.68 18.71
CA THR A 411 16.80 -16.96 19.44
C THR A 411 17.37 -18.15 18.64
N GLY A 412 17.50 -18.00 17.33
CA GLY A 412 17.99 -19.03 16.41
C GLY A 412 19.33 -18.65 15.77
N THR A 413 19.28 -17.94 14.65
CA THR A 413 20.49 -17.58 13.89
C THR A 413 20.53 -16.10 13.58
N GLY A 414 21.65 -15.45 13.82
CA GLY A 414 21.83 -14.03 13.48
C GLY A 414 21.79 -13.85 11.96
N VAL A 415 22.77 -14.43 11.27
CA VAL A 415 22.87 -14.40 9.80
C VAL A 415 23.03 -15.82 9.26
N MET A 416 22.10 -16.25 8.41
CA MET A 416 22.06 -17.56 7.77
C MET A 416 22.29 -17.43 6.27
N VAL A 417 23.32 -18.12 5.78
CA VAL A 417 23.76 -18.09 4.38
C VAL A 417 23.59 -19.47 3.77
N GLY A 418 22.77 -19.53 2.73
CA GLY A 418 22.40 -20.76 2.01
C GLY A 418 23.50 -21.28 1.10
N SER A 419 23.32 -22.51 0.62
CA SER A 419 24.30 -23.24 -0.19
C SER A 419 24.54 -22.66 -1.58
N GLU A 420 23.59 -21.91 -2.13
CA GLU A 420 23.66 -21.28 -3.46
C GLU A 420 24.17 -19.83 -3.42
N VAL A 421 24.55 -19.32 -2.25
CA VAL A 421 25.13 -17.98 -2.10
C VAL A 421 26.58 -17.96 -2.59
N LYS A 422 26.91 -17.01 -3.48
CA LYS A 422 28.26 -16.91 -4.06
C LYS A 422 29.22 -16.17 -3.13
N SER A 423 28.76 -15.07 -2.55
CA SER A 423 29.54 -14.26 -1.63
C SER A 423 28.65 -13.68 -0.52
N ALA A 424 29.20 -13.63 0.68
CA ALA A 424 28.60 -12.98 1.83
C ALA A 424 29.64 -12.12 2.54
N SER A 425 29.42 -10.81 2.59
CA SER A 425 30.31 -9.84 3.23
C SER A 425 29.56 -9.11 4.34
N LEU A 426 30.07 -9.19 5.56
CA LEU A 426 29.57 -8.44 6.71
C LEU A 426 30.70 -7.54 7.20
N MET A 427 30.43 -6.24 7.31
CA MET A 427 31.43 -5.23 7.68
C MET A 427 30.89 -4.35 8.80
N GLY A 428 31.53 -4.34 9.97
CA GLY A 428 31.14 -3.47 11.09
C GLY A 428 29.80 -3.83 11.75
N THR A 429 29.24 -5.01 11.46
CA THR A 429 27.93 -5.44 11.99
C THR A 429 28.04 -5.97 13.41
N THR A 430 27.04 -5.66 14.25
CA THR A 430 26.89 -6.24 15.59
C THR A 430 25.83 -7.36 15.59
N ILE A 431 26.15 -8.53 16.14
CA ILE A 431 25.28 -9.70 16.22
C ILE A 431 25.21 -10.18 17.66
N THR A 432 24.05 -10.08 18.31
CA THR A 432 23.88 -10.46 19.72
C THR A 432 22.67 -11.37 19.91
N GLY A 433 22.91 -12.62 20.31
CA GLY A 433 21.84 -13.60 20.57
C GLY A 433 21.32 -13.58 22.01
N ASP A 434 20.53 -14.59 22.34
CA ASP A 434 19.95 -14.83 23.67
C ASP A 434 20.76 -15.83 24.54
N GLY A 435 21.98 -16.14 24.14
CA GLY A 435 22.86 -17.15 24.72
C GLY A 435 22.80 -18.51 24.02
N LYS A 436 21.90 -18.70 23.04
CA LYS A 436 21.77 -19.93 22.25
C LYS A 436 21.99 -19.67 20.77
N GLY A 437 21.87 -20.72 19.94
CA GLY A 437 21.89 -20.56 18.50
C GLY A 437 23.27 -20.26 17.89
N THR A 438 23.28 -19.65 16.70
CA THR A 438 24.51 -19.33 15.96
C THR A 438 24.53 -17.87 15.54
N GLY A 439 25.66 -17.18 15.71
CA GLY A 439 25.83 -15.80 15.23
C GLY A 439 25.76 -15.73 13.70
N VAL A 440 26.75 -16.33 13.03
CA VAL A 440 26.79 -16.47 11.57
C VAL A 440 26.86 -17.95 11.18
N TYR A 441 25.91 -18.41 10.37
CA TYR A 441 25.81 -19.79 9.90
C TYR A 441 25.85 -19.83 8.38
N ALA A 442 26.71 -20.67 7.82
CA ALA A 442 26.76 -20.97 6.39
C ALA A 442 26.48 -22.46 6.15
N GLU A 443 25.47 -22.72 5.33
CA GLU A 443 25.08 -24.04 4.85
C GLU A 443 26.15 -24.64 3.94
N ARG A 444 26.01 -25.93 3.64
CA ARG A 444 26.99 -26.67 2.85
C ARG A 444 26.89 -26.30 1.35
N GLY A 445 27.63 -25.27 0.94
CA GLY A 445 27.90 -24.92 -0.45
C GLY A 445 29.32 -25.30 -0.89
N THR A 446 29.64 -25.12 -2.17
CA THR A 446 31.01 -25.32 -2.70
C THR A 446 31.72 -24.01 -3.03
N ASN A 447 30.99 -22.99 -3.47
CA ASN A 447 31.58 -21.78 -4.06
C ASN A 447 31.54 -20.55 -3.13
N LEU A 448 30.94 -20.66 -1.95
CA LEU A 448 30.75 -19.53 -1.04
C LEU A 448 32.08 -18.93 -0.58
N THR A 449 32.27 -17.64 -0.85
CA THR A 449 33.33 -16.81 -0.24
C THR A 449 32.72 -15.92 0.82
N MET A 450 33.07 -16.14 2.09
CA MET A 450 32.55 -15.38 3.22
C MET A 450 33.63 -14.47 3.81
N MET A 451 33.29 -13.20 4.03
CA MET A 451 34.15 -12.20 4.66
C MET A 451 33.44 -11.54 5.83
N LEU A 452 34.04 -11.60 7.01
CA LEU A 452 33.61 -10.88 8.21
C LEU A 452 34.71 -9.88 8.58
N GLU A 453 34.42 -8.60 8.48
CA GLU A 453 35.36 -7.52 8.78
C GLU A 453 34.83 -6.67 9.94
N ASN A 454 35.58 -6.56 11.03
CA ASN A 454 35.19 -5.79 12.21
C ASN A 454 33.80 -6.17 12.77
N VAL A 455 33.39 -7.43 12.59
CA VAL A 455 32.10 -7.94 13.09
C VAL A 455 32.21 -8.27 14.58
N THR A 456 31.21 -7.87 15.35
CA THR A 456 31.08 -8.22 16.77
C THR A 456 29.97 -9.24 16.96
N ILE A 457 30.28 -10.39 17.53
CA ILE A 457 29.33 -11.47 17.83
C ILE A 457 29.35 -11.76 19.33
N SER A 458 28.20 -11.76 19.98
CA SER A 458 28.10 -12.11 21.40
C SER A 458 26.82 -12.82 21.80
N GLY A 459 26.85 -13.51 22.94
CA GLY A 459 25.67 -14.15 23.54
C GLY A 459 25.04 -15.19 22.61
N VAL A 460 25.84 -16.08 22.02
CA VAL A 460 25.35 -17.15 21.14
C VAL A 460 25.98 -18.49 21.50
N GLY A 461 25.36 -19.59 21.09
CA GLY A 461 25.96 -20.92 21.23
C GLY A 461 27.25 -21.04 20.41
N THR A 462 27.17 -20.80 19.11
CA THR A 462 28.35 -20.77 18.22
C THR A 462 28.51 -19.40 17.59
N GLY A 463 29.70 -18.80 17.63
CA GLY A 463 29.97 -17.51 17.01
C GLY A 463 29.79 -17.57 15.49
N VAL A 464 30.68 -18.33 14.82
CA VAL A 464 30.63 -18.54 13.36
C VAL A 464 30.69 -20.03 13.06
N ARG A 465 29.79 -20.53 12.20
CA ARG A 465 29.76 -21.93 11.76
C ARG A 465 29.60 -22.04 10.26
N MET A 466 30.62 -22.55 9.58
CA MET A 466 30.63 -22.80 8.14
C MET A 466 30.69 -24.30 7.85
N MET A 467 29.61 -24.85 7.28
CA MET A 467 29.52 -26.28 6.96
C MET A 467 30.17 -26.66 5.63
N GLY A 468 30.30 -25.69 4.71
CA GLY A 468 31.02 -25.84 3.45
C GLY A 468 31.04 -24.55 2.63
N GLY A 469 32.04 -24.42 1.76
CA GLY A 469 32.17 -23.33 0.80
C GLY A 469 33.61 -23.24 0.32
N LYS A 470 33.95 -22.15 -0.36
CA LYS A 470 35.30 -21.89 -0.84
C LYS A 470 36.19 -21.39 0.28
N SER A 471 35.81 -20.29 0.93
CA SER A 471 36.65 -19.70 1.97
C SER A 471 35.87 -18.89 3.01
N LEU A 472 36.45 -18.81 4.21
CA LEU A 472 36.03 -17.91 5.30
C LEU A 472 37.22 -17.03 5.69
N THR A 473 37.05 -15.72 5.54
CA THR A 473 38.01 -14.71 6.00
C THR A 473 37.40 -13.87 7.11
N ILE A 474 38.09 -13.78 8.24
CA ILE A 474 37.74 -12.95 9.39
C ILE A 474 38.88 -11.98 9.63
N THR A 475 38.59 -10.68 9.60
CA THR A 475 39.57 -9.60 9.76
C THR A 475 39.09 -8.67 10.88
N GLY A 476 39.83 -8.60 11.98
CA GLY A 476 39.45 -7.82 13.15
C GLY A 476 38.19 -8.35 13.84
N GLY A 477 37.49 -7.48 14.58
CA GLY A 477 36.24 -7.82 15.27
C GLY A 477 36.40 -8.68 16.53
N SER A 478 35.26 -9.02 17.14
CA SER A 478 35.22 -9.78 18.40
C SER A 478 34.13 -10.83 18.41
N ILE A 479 34.45 -12.04 18.87
CA ILE A 479 33.51 -13.12 19.15
C ILE A 479 33.64 -13.42 20.63
N LYS A 480 32.64 -13.09 21.45
CA LYS A 480 32.73 -13.18 22.91
C LYS A 480 31.48 -13.77 23.52
N GLU A 481 31.60 -14.29 24.74
CA GLU A 481 30.44 -14.85 25.46
C GLU A 481 29.74 -15.95 24.64
N VAL A 482 30.54 -16.79 23.96
CA VAL A 482 30.04 -17.91 23.16
C VAL A 482 30.45 -19.25 23.76
N GLN A 483 29.72 -20.33 23.45
CA GLN A 483 30.17 -21.68 23.81
C GLN A 483 31.30 -22.13 22.88
N THR A 484 31.09 -21.97 21.58
CA THR A 484 32.10 -22.28 20.55
C THR A 484 32.38 -21.03 19.73
N GLY A 485 33.66 -20.69 19.52
CA GLY A 485 34.05 -19.52 18.74
C GLY A 485 33.73 -19.66 17.26
N ILE A 486 34.62 -20.35 16.53
CA ILE A 486 34.54 -20.52 15.08
C ILE A 486 34.61 -22.01 14.73
N VAL A 487 33.76 -22.45 13.82
CA VAL A 487 33.76 -23.82 13.28
C VAL A 487 33.78 -23.75 11.76
N MET A 488 34.79 -24.31 11.12
CA MET A 488 34.81 -24.55 9.68
C MET A 488 34.97 -26.04 9.40
N MET A 489 33.95 -26.67 8.83
CA MET A 489 33.95 -28.12 8.60
C MET A 489 34.66 -28.51 7.31
N LYS A 490 34.45 -27.72 6.24
CA LYS A 490 34.97 -27.98 4.88
C LYS A 490 35.23 -26.66 4.14
N GLY A 491 36.22 -26.67 3.25
CA GLY A 491 36.50 -25.59 2.29
C GLY A 491 37.99 -25.42 2.00
N GLU A 492 38.33 -24.54 1.06
CA GLU A 492 39.72 -24.34 0.64
C GLU A 492 40.53 -23.60 1.72
N SER A 493 39.97 -22.55 2.31
CA SER A 493 40.71 -21.73 3.29
C SER A 493 39.89 -21.14 4.43
N LEU A 494 40.44 -21.23 5.64
CA LEU A 494 40.09 -20.42 6.79
C LEU A 494 41.19 -19.38 7.03
N MET A 495 40.86 -18.10 7.09
CA MET A 495 41.81 -17.04 7.45
C MET A 495 41.24 -16.19 8.58
N ILE A 496 41.98 -16.03 9.67
CA ILE A 496 41.62 -15.16 10.79
C ILE A 496 42.81 -14.25 11.08
N ARG A 497 42.62 -12.92 11.05
CA ARG A 497 43.74 -11.97 11.15
C ARG A 497 43.39 -10.63 11.78
N GLU A 498 44.42 -9.81 12.00
CA GLU A 498 44.32 -8.41 12.46
C GLU A 498 43.72 -8.24 13.85
N ASN A 499 44.27 -8.96 14.85
CA ASN A 499 43.89 -8.84 16.26
C ASN A 499 42.42 -9.22 16.55
N SER A 500 41.81 -10.08 15.71
CA SER A 500 40.52 -10.70 16.02
C SER A 500 40.56 -11.38 17.40
N THR A 501 39.51 -11.17 18.19
CA THR A 501 39.42 -11.73 19.55
C THR A 501 38.33 -12.79 19.65
N ILE A 502 38.63 -13.93 20.26
CA ILE A 502 37.70 -15.04 20.47
C ILE A 502 37.70 -15.39 21.96
N ASN A 503 36.59 -15.14 22.65
CA ASN A 503 36.37 -15.55 24.03
C ASN A 503 35.26 -16.62 24.07
N PHE A 504 35.61 -17.82 24.51
CA PHE A 504 34.71 -18.98 24.49
C PHE A 504 34.65 -19.71 25.84
N MET A 505 33.52 -20.35 26.09
CA MET A 505 33.22 -21.02 27.37
C MET A 505 33.07 -22.55 27.25
N GLY A 506 32.88 -23.06 26.03
CA GLY A 506 32.60 -24.47 25.74
C GLY A 506 33.81 -25.19 25.15
N GLU A 507 33.57 -25.96 24.07
CA GLU A 507 34.53 -26.95 23.57
C GLU A 507 35.70 -26.33 22.82
N TYR A 508 35.46 -25.40 21.89
CA TYR A 508 36.50 -24.90 20.98
C TYR A 508 36.48 -23.39 20.81
N GLY A 509 37.67 -22.78 20.82
CA GLY A 509 37.86 -21.43 20.29
C GLY A 509 37.76 -21.43 18.77
N VAL A 510 38.56 -22.28 18.11
CA VAL A 510 38.53 -22.50 16.66
C VAL A 510 38.58 -23.99 16.34
N TYR A 511 37.60 -24.49 15.60
CA TYR A 511 37.55 -25.86 15.09
C TYR A 511 37.79 -25.88 13.58
N VAL A 512 38.79 -26.66 13.16
CA VAL A 512 39.16 -26.88 11.75
C VAL A 512 38.88 -28.35 11.38
N GLY A 513 37.86 -28.55 10.55
CA GLY A 513 37.42 -29.87 10.11
C GLY A 513 38.36 -30.51 9.08
N ASN A 514 38.25 -31.84 8.94
CA ASN A 514 39.09 -32.62 8.04
C ASN A 514 38.96 -32.26 6.55
N GLY A 515 37.87 -31.60 6.14
CA GLY A 515 37.66 -31.14 4.78
C GLY A 515 38.18 -29.73 4.51
N VAL A 516 38.90 -29.12 5.46
CA VAL A 516 39.55 -27.81 5.27
C VAL A 516 40.95 -28.03 4.70
N THR A 517 41.32 -27.35 3.61
CA THR A 517 42.65 -27.50 3.00
C THR A 517 43.72 -26.71 3.75
N LYS A 518 43.43 -25.45 4.12
CA LYS A 518 44.36 -24.56 4.82
C LYS A 518 43.65 -23.73 5.89
N ALA A 519 44.29 -23.52 7.03
CA ALA A 519 43.84 -22.56 8.02
C ALA A 519 45.00 -21.66 8.48
N ASP A 520 44.88 -20.34 8.29
CA ASP A 520 45.87 -19.35 8.71
C ASP A 520 45.28 -18.46 9.81
N LEU A 521 45.86 -18.53 11.01
CA LEU A 521 45.50 -17.69 12.15
C LEU A 521 46.68 -16.75 12.44
N VAL A 522 46.55 -15.47 12.11
CA VAL A 522 47.64 -14.48 12.15
C VAL A 522 47.31 -13.35 13.11
N ARG A 523 48.02 -13.26 14.25
CA ARG A 523 47.75 -12.28 15.32
C ARG A 523 46.32 -12.38 15.84
N VAL A 524 45.93 -13.57 16.29
CA VAL A 524 44.59 -13.83 16.85
C VAL A 524 44.70 -14.00 18.37
N MET A 525 43.75 -13.41 19.12
CA MET A 525 43.66 -13.61 20.56
C MET A 525 42.53 -14.59 20.87
N ILE A 526 42.86 -15.76 21.43
CA ILE A 526 41.92 -16.81 21.81
C ILE A 526 41.99 -17.02 23.33
N GLU A 527 40.88 -16.78 24.02
CA GLU A 527 40.80 -16.91 25.46
C GLU A 527 39.65 -17.85 25.86
N GLY A 528 39.99 -18.92 26.58
CA GLY A 528 39.03 -19.81 27.21
C GLY A 528 38.56 -19.31 28.59
N ASN A 529 37.56 -19.97 29.17
CA ASN A 529 36.98 -19.61 30.46
C ASN A 529 37.88 -19.82 31.70
N GLY A 530 39.13 -20.28 31.52
CA GLY A 530 40.08 -20.50 32.63
C GLY A 530 39.82 -21.74 33.47
N LYS A 531 38.77 -22.53 33.17
CA LYS A 531 38.46 -23.80 33.86
C LYS A 531 39.21 -24.99 33.26
N GLY A 532 40.01 -24.79 32.21
CA GLY A 532 40.83 -25.83 31.58
C GLY A 532 40.01 -26.95 30.92
N THR A 533 38.83 -26.66 30.38
CA THR A 533 37.98 -27.67 29.71
C THR A 533 37.90 -27.51 28.20
N GLY A 534 38.01 -26.29 27.67
CA GLY A 534 37.93 -25.99 26.25
C GLY A 534 39.29 -25.95 25.55
N THR A 535 39.34 -26.40 24.30
CA THR A 535 40.52 -26.40 23.43
C THR A 535 40.59 -25.10 22.63
N GLY A 536 41.73 -24.41 22.66
CA GLY A 536 41.88 -23.13 21.95
C GLY A 536 41.70 -23.26 20.44
N ILE A 537 42.51 -24.11 19.82
CA ILE A 537 42.41 -24.49 18.40
C ILE A 537 42.39 -26.00 18.34
N TYR A 538 41.40 -26.58 17.65
CA TYR A 538 41.32 -28.01 17.41
C TYR A 538 41.25 -28.27 15.90
N ALA A 539 42.29 -28.91 15.37
CA ALA A 539 42.44 -29.15 13.94
C ALA A 539 42.46 -30.65 13.65
N VAL A 540 41.45 -31.12 12.90
CA VAL A 540 41.32 -32.53 12.50
C VAL A 540 41.94 -32.79 11.13
N GLY A 541 42.12 -31.75 10.31
CA GLY A 541 42.82 -31.83 9.03
C GLY A 541 43.15 -30.46 8.44
N GLY A 542 43.81 -30.49 7.28
CA GLY A 542 44.35 -29.30 6.63
C GLY A 542 45.71 -28.85 7.17
N ASN A 543 46.36 -27.95 6.43
CA ASN A 543 47.59 -27.30 6.90
C ASN A 543 47.22 -26.09 7.76
N VAL A 544 47.44 -26.20 9.07
CA VAL A 544 47.14 -25.13 10.04
C VAL A 544 48.40 -24.37 10.40
N MET A 545 48.41 -23.06 10.13
CA MET A 545 49.45 -22.12 10.53
C MET A 545 48.91 -21.16 11.57
N VAL A 546 49.59 -21.06 12.70
CA VAL A 546 49.31 -20.07 13.74
C VAL A 546 50.55 -19.20 13.90
N SER A 547 50.42 -17.88 13.69
CA SER A 547 51.56 -16.96 13.75
C SER A 547 51.20 -15.64 14.43
N GLY A 548 51.85 -15.35 15.54
CA GLY A 548 51.52 -14.18 16.38
C GLY A 548 50.16 -14.27 17.07
N GLY A 549 49.95 -13.43 18.07
CA GLY A 549 48.74 -13.46 18.91
C GLY A 549 48.94 -14.20 20.23
N GLU A 550 47.85 -14.55 20.90
CA GLU A 550 47.88 -15.18 22.23
C GLU A 550 46.76 -16.23 22.34
N ILE A 551 47.10 -17.43 22.82
CA ILE A 551 46.12 -18.46 23.22
C ILE A 551 46.31 -18.69 24.71
N LYS A 552 45.30 -18.34 25.52
CA LYS A 552 45.39 -18.46 26.98
C LYS A 552 44.13 -19.04 27.58
N ARG A 553 44.26 -19.58 28.80
CA ARG A 553 43.14 -20.11 29.59
C ARG A 553 42.38 -21.26 28.89
N CYS A 554 43.09 -22.00 28.03
CA CYS A 554 42.61 -23.14 27.26
C CYS A 554 43.42 -24.41 27.58
N LYS A 555 42.87 -25.57 27.23
CA LYS A 555 43.66 -26.77 26.97
C LYS A 555 44.35 -26.64 25.60
N TRP A 556 45.58 -27.14 25.51
CA TRP A 556 46.26 -27.38 24.23
C TRP A 556 45.76 -28.72 23.69
N GLY A 557 45.32 -28.75 22.43
CA GLY A 557 44.78 -29.94 21.76
C GLY A 557 45.31 -30.06 20.35
#